data_AF-A0A8S3A5Q4-F1
#
_entry.id   AF-A0A8S3A5Q4-F1
#
_cell.length_a   1.000
_cell.length_b   1.000
_cell.length_c   1.000
_cell.angle_alpha   90.00
_cell.angle_beta   90.00
_cell.angle_gamma   90.00
#
_symmetry.space_group_name_H-M   'P 1'
#
loop_
_entity.id
_entity.type
_entity.pdbx_description
1 polymer ?
#
loop_
_entity_poly.entity_id
_entity_poly.type
_entity_poly.pdbx_seq_one_letter_code
_entity_poly.pdbx_strand_id
1 'polypeptide(L)' 'MLNSYQEIKSIKIVAAFSKLIPTLATVRRDGREQQIITDELVPGDIILIRMGDKLPADCRFISCDGLKV' A
#
# COMPACT_ATOMS: atom_id res chain seq x y z
N MET A 1 35.40 2.84 -3.61
CA MET A 1 34.76 1.90 -2.65
C MET A 1 34.10 2.59 -1.44
N LEU A 2 34.66 3.64 -0.83
CA LEU A 2 33.98 4.35 0.29
C LEU A 2 32.68 5.09 -0.13
N ASN A 3 32.63 5.70 -1.33
CA ASN A 3 31.48 6.50 -1.77
C ASN A 3 30.18 5.68 -1.87
N SER A 4 30.28 4.49 -2.47
CA SER A 4 29.15 3.57 -2.64
C SER A 4 28.56 3.10 -1.31
N TYR A 5 29.40 2.97 -0.27
CA TYR A 5 28.93 2.57 1.05
C TYR A 5 28.12 3.67 1.73
N GLN A 6 28.52 4.94 1.56
CA GLN A 6 27.76 6.09 2.04
C GLN A 6 26.45 6.28 1.26
N GLU A 7 26.47 6.08 -0.05
CA GLU A 7 25.25 6.11 -0.90
C GLU A 7 24.23 5.05 -0.46
N ILE A 8 24.65 3.80 -0.24
CA ILE A 8 23.77 2.73 0.25
C ILE A 8 23.17 3.09 1.62
N LYS A 9 23.96 3.72 2.50
CA LYS A 9 23.50 4.13 3.83
C LYS A 9 22.46 5.26 3.75
N SER A 10 22.67 6.25 2.87
CA SER A 10 21.71 7.33 2.61
C SER A 10 20.40 6.82 2.01
N ILE A 11 20.47 5.88 1.06
CA ILE A 11 19.27 5.27 0.44
C ILE A 11 18.43 4.54 1.50
N LYS A 12 19.06 3.84 2.45
CA LYS A 12 18.36 3.18 3.56
C LYS A 12 17.64 4.16 4.48
N ILE A 13 18.22 5.33 4.74
CA ILE A 13 17.61 6.37 5.58
C ILE A 13 16.35 6.91 4.90
N VAL A 14 16.43 7.26 3.61
CA VAL A 14 15.28 7.75 2.83
C VAL A 14 14.16 6.70 2.74
N ALA A 15 14.52 5.43 2.56
CA ALA A 15 13.55 4.33 2.55
C ALA A 15 12.85 4.14 3.92
N ALA A 16 13.55 4.37 5.03
CA ALA A 16 12.96 4.31 6.37
C ALA A 16 11.96 5.45 6.61
N PHE A 17 12.25 6.66 6.12
CA PHE A 17 11.30 7.78 6.20
C PHE A 17 10.04 7.55 5.38
N SER A 18 10.16 6.92 4.21
CA SER A 18 9.01 6.62 3.36
C SER A 18 8.05 5.60 3.99
N LYS A 19 8.55 4.73 4.88
CA LYS A 19 7.72 3.78 5.65
C LYS A 19 6.95 4.44 6.80
N LEU A 20 7.32 5.67 7.19
CA LEU A 20 6.63 6.40 8.26
C LEU A 20 5.39 7.14 7.77
N ILE A 21 5.19 7.24 6.45
CA ILE A 21 3.97 7.82 5.88
C ILE A 21 2.90 6.72 5.90
N PRO A 22 1.83 6.86 6.72
CA PRO A 22 0.76 5.89 6.74
C PRO A 22 0.14 5.82 5.35
N THR A 23 0.17 4.64 4.75
CA THR A 23 -0.55 4.38 3.51
C THR A 23 -2.02 4.21 3.86
N LEU A 24 -2.90 4.81 3.05
CA LEU A 24 -4.34 4.68 3.22
C LEU A 24 -4.87 3.66 2.21
N ALA A 25 -5.80 2.82 2.66
CA ALA A 25 -6.55 1.91 1.83
C ALA A 25 -8.03 2.28 1.86
N THR A 26 -8.70 2.21 0.72
CA THR A 26 -10.16 2.36 0.64
C THR A 26 -10.78 0.99 0.79
N VAL A 27 -11.58 0.79 1.83
CA VAL A 27 -12.28 -0.48 2.09
C VAL A 27 -13.77 -0.28 2.17
N ARG A 28 -14.53 -1.34 1.92
CA ARG A 28 -15.97 -1.39 2.13
C ARG A 28 -16.30 -2.28 3.32
N ARG A 29 -16.66 -1.68 4.46
CA ARG A 29 -17.18 -2.36 5.67
C ARG A 29 -18.61 -1.89 5.92
N ASP A 30 -19.47 -2.79 6.40
CA ASP A 30 -20.89 -2.49 6.69
C ASP A 30 -21.65 -1.85 5.51
N GLY A 31 -21.27 -2.19 4.28
CA GLY A 31 -21.85 -1.64 3.05
C GLY A 31 -21.43 -0.20 2.73
N ARG A 32 -20.53 0.42 3.50
CA ARG A 32 -20.03 1.79 3.29
C ARG A 32 -18.55 1.80 2.94
N GLU A 33 -18.17 2.73 2.07
CA GLU A 33 -16.76 2.98 1.76
C GLU A 33 -16.14 3.86 2.83
N GLN A 34 -14.96 3.46 3.30
CA GLN A 34 -14.19 4.20 4.29
C GLN A 34 -12.69 4.08 3.99
N GLN A 35 -11.94 5.12 4.33
CA GLN A 35 -10.49 5.10 4.28
C GLN A 35 -9.95 4.69 5.64
N ILE A 36 -9.11 3.67 5.65
CA ILE A 36 -8.41 3.18 6.84
C ILE A 36 -6.91 3.17 6.58
N ILE A 37 -6.13 3.14 7.67
CA ILE A 37 -4.69 2.95 7.55
C ILE A 37 -4.45 1.52 7.07
N THR A 38 -3.51 1.33 6.14
CA THR A 38 -3.19 0.01 5.58
C THR A 38 -2.83 -1.02 6.66
N ASP A 39 -2.29 -0.58 7.79
CA ASP A 39 -1.94 -1.47 8.92
C ASP A 39 -3.17 -1.99 9.69
N GLU A 40 -4.35 -1.39 9.50
CA GLU A 40 -5.63 -1.81 10.11
C GLU A 40 -6.45 -2.76 9.22
N LEU A 41 -5.90 -3.15 8.06
CA LEU A 41 -6.50 -4.14 7.17
C LEU A 41 -6.49 -5.53 7.81
N VAL A 42 -7.63 -6.22 7.73
CA VAL A 42 -7.78 -7.59 8.23
C VAL A 42 -8.29 -8.52 7.12
N PRO A 43 -7.98 -9.83 7.18
CA PRO A 43 -8.56 -10.80 6.27
C PRO A 43 -10.09 -10.76 6.32
N GLY A 44 -10.72 -10.58 5.16
CA GLY A 44 -12.18 -10.43 5.04
C GLY A 44 -12.62 -9.03 4.62
N ASP A 45 -11.73 -8.04 4.68
CA ASP A 45 -12.01 -6.72 4.13
C ASP A 45 -12.13 -6.74 2.61
N ILE A 46 -13.09 -5.97 2.09
CA ILE A 46 -13.22 -5.71 0.66
C ILE A 46 -12.52 -4.41 0.34
N ILE A 47 -11.39 -4.49 -0.36
CA ILE A 47 -10.60 -3.33 -0.78
C ILE A 47 -11.08 -2.83 -2.14
N LEU A 48 -11.28 -1.53 -2.27
CA LEU A 48 -11.51 -0.88 -3.55
C LEU A 48 -10.19 -0.31 -4.07
N ILE A 49 -9.82 -0.71 -5.28
CA ILE A 49 -8.59 -0.30 -5.95
C ILE A 49 -8.99 0.46 -7.20
N ARG A 50 -8.45 1.66 -7.37
CA ARG A 50 -8.59 2.47 -8.58
C ARG A 50 -7.30 2.45 -9.39
N MET A 51 -7.39 2.91 -10.63
CA MET A 51 -6.22 3.07 -11.48
C MET A 51 -5.22 4.03 -10.81
N GLY A 52 -3.98 3.57 -10.64
CA GLY A 52 -2.92 4.33 -9.97
C GLY A 52 -2.76 4.03 -8.48
N ASP A 53 -3.67 3.27 -7.87
CA ASP A 53 -3.53 2.83 -6.49
C ASP A 53 -2.50 1.71 -6.39
N LYS A 54 -1.71 1.75 -5.31
CA LYS A 54 -0.82 0.65 -4.95
C LYS A 54 -1.62 -0.41 -4.19
N LEU A 55 -1.37 -1.69 -4.48
CA LEU A 55 -1.94 -2.79 -3.69
C LEU A 55 -1.43 -2.72 -2.24
N PRO A 56 -2.31 -2.56 -1.24
CA PRO A 56 -1.91 -2.39 0.15
C PRO A 56 -1.47 -3.71 0.81
N ALA A 57 -1.99 -4.85 0.35
CA ALA A 57 -1.70 -6.18 0.86
C ALA A 57 -1.87 -7.23 -0.26
N ASP A 58 -1.51 -8.48 0.01
CA ASP A 58 -1.82 -9.60 -0.88
C ASP A 58 -3.33 -9.83 -0.90
N CYS A 59 -3.93 -9.59 -2.07
CA CYS A 59 -5.38 -9.60 -2.24
C CYS A 59 -5.81 -10.67 -3.24
N ARG A 60 -7.02 -11.19 -3.06
CA ARG A 60 -7.71 -12.00 -4.06
C ARG A 60 -8.74 -11.14 -4.77
N PHE A 61 -8.64 -11.03 -6.10
CA PHE A 61 -9.65 -10.34 -6.89
C PHE A 61 -10.98 -11.08 -6.84
N ILE A 62 -12.03 -10.36 -6.45
CA ILE A 62 -13.42 -10.85 -6.40
C ILE A 62 -14.28 -10.30 -7.54
N SER A 63 -13.94 -9.11 -8.04
CA SER A 63 -14.57 -8.44 -9.18
C SER A 63 -13.57 -7.46 -9.78
N CYS A 64 -13.49 -7.42 -11.10
CA CYS A 64 -12.60 -6.52 -11.83
C CYS A 64 -13.21 -6.17 -13.19
N ASP A 65 -13.10 -4.90 -13.57
CA ASP A 65 -13.46 -4.41 -14.91
C ASP A 65 -12.25 -3.70 -15.50
N GLY A 66 -11.74 -4.19 -16.64
CA GLY A 66 -10.60 -3.58 -17.33
C GLY A 66 -9.28 -3.53 -16.54
N LEU A 67 -9.13 -4.32 -15.46
CA LEU A 67 -7.92 -4.30 -14.63
C LEU A 67 -6.69 -4.72 -15.45
N LYS A 68 -5.68 -3.86 -15.47
CA LYS A 68 -4.37 -4.12 -16.07
C LYS A 68 -3.30 -3.92 -14.99
N VAL A 69 -2.60 -5.01 -14.66
CA VAL A 69 -1.51 -5.03 -13.67
C VAL A 69 -0.15 -4.83 -14.34
#